data_AF-A0A2C8F440-F1
#
_entry.id   AF-A0A2C8F440-F1
#
_cell.length_a   1.000
_cell.length_b   1.000
_cell.length_c   1.000
_cell.angle_alpha   90.00
_cell.angle_beta   90.00
_cell.angle_gamma   90.00
#
_symmetry.space_group_name_H-M   'P 1'
#
loop_
_entity.id
_entity.type
_entity.pdbx_description
1 polymer ?
#
loop_
_entity_poly.entity_id
_entity_poly.type
_entity_poly.pdbx_seq_one_letter_code
_entity_poly.pdbx_strand_id
1 'polypeptide(L)'
;MTMKDFIEQEKRRLQESLHWFNSRGSRMRVRESGDLFLDILVDSFTVTRIAPHFDAAGNHLRTDFWLLWKALGYDEGFQHAHTIKVVDVRAEDTLTAEHDGKEAEGWLIVDLTDDLGRTHHVEMIEPVSEPELAADWQRWIAYRQKNAERFHRIDAQLLVEHLRIAEDWS
;
A
#
# COMPACT_ATOMS: atom_id res chain seq x y z
N MET A 1 -13.54 22.52 -8.97
CA MET A 1 -12.65 21.65 -8.17
C MET A 1 -11.26 22.26 -8.20
N THR A 2 -10.66 22.55 -7.05
CA THR A 2 -9.27 23.06 -7.00
C THR A 2 -8.26 21.93 -7.15
N MET A 3 -7.00 22.24 -7.45
CA MET A 3 -5.92 21.23 -7.44
C MET A 3 -5.80 20.52 -6.08
N LYS A 4 -5.98 21.28 -4.99
CA LYS A 4 -5.97 20.73 -3.64
C LYS A 4 -7.11 19.73 -3.44
N ASP A 5 -8.33 20.07 -3.89
CA ASP A 5 -9.47 19.16 -3.79
C ASP A 5 -9.24 17.87 -4.59
N PHE A 6 -8.66 17.98 -5.79
CA PHE A 6 -8.29 16.82 -6.61
C PHE A 6 -7.29 15.92 -5.88
N ILE A 7 -6.21 16.50 -5.35
CA ILE A 7 -5.16 15.76 -4.64
C ILE A 7 -5.75 15.00 -3.43
N GLU A 8 -6.60 15.65 -2.64
CA GLU A 8 -7.22 15.01 -1.48
C GLU A 8 -8.22 13.91 -1.87
N GLN A 9 -9.02 14.14 -2.92
CA GLN A 9 -9.94 13.14 -3.44
C GLN A 9 -9.19 11.93 -3.98
N GLU A 10 -8.14 12.15 -4.75
CA GLU A 10 -7.36 11.10 -5.38
C GLU A 10 -6.53 10.30 -4.35
N LYS A 11 -5.96 10.99 -3.35
CA LYS A 11 -5.31 10.34 -2.20
C LYS A 11 -6.28 9.41 -1.49
N ARG A 12 -7.49 9.88 -1.23
CA ARG A 12 -8.54 9.08 -0.59
C ARG A 12 -8.92 7.88 -1.45
N ARG A 13 -9.20 8.08 -2.74
CA ARG A 13 -9.55 7.00 -3.67
C ARG A 13 -8.48 5.91 -3.69
N LEU A 14 -7.21 6.28 -3.85
CA LEU A 14 -6.09 5.32 -3.84
C LEU A 14 -5.95 4.61 -2.50
N GLN A 15 -6.12 5.34 -1.39
CA GLN A 15 -6.08 4.75 -0.05
C GLN A 15 -7.24 3.75 0.19
N GLU A 16 -8.43 4.05 -0.31
CA GLU A 16 -9.60 3.17 -0.30
C GLU A 16 -9.37 1.94 -1.18
N SER A 17 -8.74 2.09 -2.35
CA SER A 17 -8.40 0.95 -3.20
C SER A 17 -7.47 -0.07 -2.52
N LEU A 18 -6.65 0.36 -1.56
CA LEU A 18 -5.75 -0.52 -0.78
C LEU A 18 -6.43 -1.17 0.43
N HIS A 19 -7.73 -0.93 0.64
CA HIS A 19 -8.44 -1.33 1.85
C HIS A 19 -8.30 -2.81 2.18
N TRP A 20 -8.54 -3.69 1.21
CA TRP A 20 -8.54 -5.13 1.42
C TRP A 20 -7.17 -5.68 1.80
N PHE A 21 -6.10 -5.16 1.21
CA PHE A 21 -4.74 -5.51 1.61
C PHE A 21 -4.45 -5.13 3.06
N ASN A 22 -4.90 -3.95 3.50
CA ASN A 22 -4.67 -3.47 4.86
C ASN A 22 -5.53 -4.19 5.90
N SER A 23 -6.74 -4.63 5.54
CA SER A 23 -7.66 -5.28 6.48
C SER A 23 -7.47 -6.79 6.57
N ARG A 24 -7.07 -7.44 5.46
CA ARG A 24 -6.94 -8.90 5.36
C ARG A 24 -5.52 -9.41 5.20
N GLY A 25 -4.56 -8.50 5.07
CA GLY A 25 -3.18 -8.83 4.79
C GLY A 25 -2.98 -9.10 3.31
N SER A 26 -1.73 -8.96 2.88
CA SER A 26 -1.34 -9.21 1.50
C SER A 26 0.04 -9.84 1.41
N ARG A 27 0.26 -10.57 0.33
CA ARG A 27 1.59 -11.00 -0.11
C ARG A 27 2.03 -10.05 -1.22
N MET A 28 3.29 -9.66 -1.19
CA MET A 28 3.89 -8.84 -2.22
C MET A 28 5.14 -9.50 -2.78
N ARG A 29 5.19 -9.60 -4.10
CA ARG A 29 6.34 -10.08 -4.87
C ARG A 29 6.90 -8.93 -5.68
N VAL A 30 8.16 -8.59 -5.45
CA VAL A 30 8.86 -7.53 -6.18
C VAL A 30 9.75 -8.15 -7.24
N ARG A 31 9.61 -7.71 -8.47
CA ARG A 31 10.47 -8.08 -9.59
C ARG A 31 11.30 -6.91 -10.07
N GLU A 32 12.58 -7.15 -10.30
CA GLU A 32 13.52 -6.20 -10.88
C GLU A 32 14.17 -6.85 -12.10
N SER A 33 14.08 -6.21 -13.27
CA SER A 33 14.58 -6.78 -14.54
C SER A 33 14.02 -8.19 -14.87
N GLY A 34 12.83 -8.53 -14.34
CA GLY A 34 12.18 -9.84 -14.52
C GLY A 34 12.47 -10.86 -13.41
N ASP A 35 13.56 -10.67 -12.66
CA ASP A 35 13.97 -11.57 -11.59
C ASP A 35 13.20 -11.28 -10.30
N LEU A 36 12.88 -12.33 -9.54
CA LEU A 36 12.26 -12.19 -8.23
C LEU A 36 13.29 -11.63 -7.25
N PHE A 37 13.05 -10.41 -6.78
CA PHE A 37 13.91 -9.70 -5.83
C PHE A 37 13.46 -9.90 -4.38
N LEU A 38 12.15 -9.85 -4.15
CA LEU A 38 11.55 -9.95 -2.82
C LEU A 38 10.22 -10.70 -2.89
N ASP A 39 9.92 -11.50 -1.87
CA ASP A 39 8.64 -12.16 -1.65
C ASP A 39 8.32 -12.10 -0.15
N ILE A 40 7.31 -11.33 0.23
CA ILE A 40 7.07 -10.98 1.63
C ILE A 40 5.59 -10.74 1.92
N LEU A 41 5.18 -10.96 3.17
CA LEU A 41 3.89 -10.51 3.67
C LEU A 41 3.96 -9.03 4.06
N VAL A 42 2.93 -8.27 3.72
CA VAL A 42 2.84 -6.83 3.98
C VAL A 42 1.74 -6.55 5.00
N ASP A 43 2.07 -5.75 6.02
CA ASP A 43 1.16 -5.32 7.08
C ASP A 43 0.16 -4.29 6.57
N SER A 44 0.66 -3.28 5.88
CA SER A 44 -0.19 -2.21 5.37
C SER A 44 0.52 -1.35 4.34
N PHE A 45 -0.31 -0.65 3.58
CA PHE A 45 0.03 0.38 2.62
C PHE A 45 -0.60 1.71 3.01
N THR A 46 0.16 2.79 2.93
CA THR A 46 -0.29 4.16 3.19
C THR A 46 0.16 5.10 2.08
N VAL A 47 -0.79 5.74 1.41
CA VAL A 47 -0.49 6.77 0.41
C VAL A 47 -0.01 8.02 1.14
N THR A 48 1.23 8.43 0.88
CA THR A 48 1.86 9.56 1.58
C THR A 48 1.72 10.85 0.79
N ARG A 49 2.01 10.82 -0.52
CA ARG A 49 1.98 11.97 -1.43
C ARG A 49 1.34 11.62 -2.77
N ILE A 50 0.71 12.60 -3.40
CA ILE A 50 0.08 12.51 -4.73
C ILE A 50 0.71 13.56 -5.65
N ALA A 51 1.01 13.17 -6.90
CA ALA A 51 1.46 14.06 -7.98
C ALA A 51 0.64 13.79 -9.25
N PRO A 52 -0.41 14.57 -9.50
CA PRO A 52 -1.25 14.41 -10.68
C PRO A 52 -0.61 15.05 -11.91
N HIS A 53 -0.71 14.38 -13.05
CA HIS A 53 -0.25 14.86 -14.36
C HIS A 53 -1.45 15.21 -15.23
N PHE A 54 -1.39 16.35 -15.90
CA PHE A 54 -2.44 16.85 -16.78
C PHE A 54 -1.88 17.13 -18.17
N ASP A 55 -2.72 16.98 -19.19
CA ASP A 55 -2.38 17.42 -20.54
C ASP A 55 -2.48 18.95 -20.69
N ALA A 56 -2.11 19.46 -21.86
CA ALA A 56 -2.19 20.89 -22.16
C ALA A 56 -3.63 21.46 -22.17
N ALA A 57 -4.64 20.59 -22.27
CA ALA A 57 -6.06 20.96 -22.19
C ALA A 57 -6.61 20.90 -20.75
N GLY A 58 -5.80 20.47 -19.78
CA GLY A 58 -6.18 20.32 -18.38
C GLY A 58 -6.88 19.01 -18.05
N ASN A 59 -6.87 18.02 -18.93
CA ASN A 59 -7.40 16.68 -18.65
C ASN A 59 -6.37 15.89 -17.84
N HIS A 60 -6.85 15.12 -16.85
CA HIS A 60 -6.00 14.23 -16.06
C HIS A 60 -5.46 13.09 -16.94
N LEU A 61 -4.14 12.89 -16.91
CA LEU A 61 -3.44 11.84 -17.66
C LEU A 61 -3.12 10.63 -16.79
N ARG A 62 -2.51 10.89 -15.63
CA ARG A 62 -2.16 9.86 -14.64
C ARG A 62 -1.90 10.50 -13.29
N THR A 63 -1.84 9.66 -12.26
CA THR A 63 -1.43 10.04 -10.91
C THR A 63 -0.20 9.25 -10.54
N ASP A 64 0.94 9.92 -10.36
CA ASP A 64 2.06 9.32 -9.63
C ASP A 64 1.78 9.49 -8.14
N PHE A 65 2.18 8.52 -7.32
CA PHE A 65 2.00 8.62 -5.86
C PHE A 65 3.10 7.93 -5.09
N TRP A 66 3.34 8.40 -3.86
CA TRP A 66 4.28 7.78 -2.96
C TRP A 66 3.52 6.86 -2.01
N LEU A 67 3.99 5.64 -1.94
CA LEU A 67 3.37 4.58 -1.15
C LEU A 67 4.36 4.13 -0.08
N LEU A 68 4.00 4.36 1.18
CA LEU A 68 4.62 3.68 2.30
C LEU A 68 4.03 2.27 2.38
N TRP A 69 4.87 1.25 2.41
CA TRP A 69 4.47 -0.10 2.79
C TRP A 69 5.35 -0.64 3.91
N LYS A 70 4.76 -1.47 4.78
CA LYS A 70 5.46 -2.08 5.92
C LYS A 70 5.38 -3.60 5.80
N ALA A 71 6.52 -4.28 5.81
CA ALA A 71 6.56 -5.73 5.92
C ALA A 71 6.01 -6.19 7.28
N LEU A 72 5.57 -7.45 7.37
CA LEU A 72 5.43 -8.10 8.67
C LEU A 72 6.74 -8.05 9.45
N GLY A 73 6.67 -7.79 10.76
CA GLY A 73 7.85 -7.64 11.61
C GLY A 73 8.49 -6.24 11.58
N TYR A 74 7.80 -5.20 11.07
CA TYR A 74 8.38 -3.85 11.01
C TYR A 74 8.75 -3.24 12.37
N ASP A 75 8.34 -3.83 13.49
CA ASP A 75 8.78 -3.42 14.82
C ASP A 75 10.22 -3.84 15.15
N GLU A 76 10.86 -4.64 14.30
CA GLU A 76 12.26 -5.07 14.42
C GLU A 76 13.26 -4.06 13.83
N GLY A 77 12.80 -3.09 13.03
CA GLY A 77 13.63 -2.00 12.55
C GLY A 77 13.13 -1.32 11.28
N PHE A 78 13.67 -0.13 11.02
CA PHE A 78 13.29 0.73 9.89
C PHE A 78 13.50 0.06 8.52
N GLN A 79 14.39 -0.92 8.41
CA GLN A 79 14.64 -1.66 7.16
C GLN A 79 13.43 -2.45 6.63
N HIS A 80 12.35 -2.55 7.40
CA HIS A 80 11.11 -3.26 7.06
C HIS A 80 9.97 -2.31 6.65
N ALA A 81 10.23 -1.01 6.55
CA ALA A 81 9.30 -0.01 6.07
C ALA A 81 9.92 0.72 4.88
N HIS A 82 9.16 0.90 3.80
CA HIS A 82 9.70 1.39 2.54
C HIS A 82 8.75 2.39 1.90
N THR A 83 9.31 3.45 1.33
CA THR A 83 8.58 4.34 0.41
C THR A 83 8.97 4.00 -1.02
N ILE A 84 7.99 3.85 -1.90
CA ILE A 84 8.17 3.79 -3.36
C ILE A 84 7.39 4.91 -4.04
N LYS A 85 7.86 5.39 -5.19
CA LYS A 85 7.09 6.26 -6.09
C LYS A 85 6.45 5.40 -7.16
N VAL A 86 5.15 5.19 -7.07
CA VAL A 86 4.36 4.45 -8.06
C VAL A 86 4.02 5.37 -9.23
N VAL A 87 4.34 4.91 -10.44
CA VAL A 87 4.15 5.65 -11.69
C VAL A 87 3.18 4.96 -12.66
N ASP A 88 2.85 3.69 -12.39
CA ASP A 88 1.82 2.95 -13.12
C ASP A 88 1.12 1.95 -12.20
N VAL A 89 -0.17 1.74 -12.44
CA VAL A 89 -1.03 0.85 -11.66
C VAL A 89 -1.88 0.02 -12.61
N ARG A 90 -1.83 -1.29 -12.43
CA ARG A 90 -2.69 -2.23 -13.13
C ARG A 90 -3.41 -3.13 -12.12
N ALA A 91 -4.66 -2.78 -11.82
CA ALA A 91 -5.53 -3.66 -11.05
C ALA A 91 -5.96 -4.85 -11.92
N GLU A 92 -5.70 -6.06 -11.45
CA GLU A 92 -6.10 -7.29 -12.14
C GLU A 92 -7.42 -7.82 -11.59
N ASP A 93 -7.68 -7.62 -10.29
CA ASP A 93 -8.90 -8.03 -9.63
C ASP A 93 -9.33 -7.02 -8.55
N THR A 94 -10.63 -6.84 -8.39
CA THR A 94 -11.27 -5.85 -7.52
C THR A 94 -12.51 -6.43 -6.85
N LEU A 95 -12.78 -6.01 -5.62
CA LEU A 95 -13.94 -6.44 -4.86
C LEU A 95 -14.66 -5.24 -4.25
N THR A 96 -15.97 -5.19 -4.49
CA THR A 96 -16.92 -4.37 -3.73
C THR A 96 -17.64 -5.26 -2.72
N ALA A 97 -17.44 -5.03 -1.44
CA ALA A 97 -18.10 -5.78 -0.37
C ALA A 97 -18.27 -4.93 0.90
N GLU A 98 -19.21 -5.32 1.76
CA GLU A 98 -19.39 -4.66 3.05
C GLU A 98 -18.23 -4.97 4.02
N HIS A 99 -17.69 -3.93 4.66
CA HIS A 99 -16.74 -4.00 5.75
C HIS A 99 -17.12 -2.98 6.83
N ASP A 100 -17.22 -3.42 8.08
CA ASP A 100 -17.62 -2.57 9.22
C ASP A 100 -18.91 -1.75 8.98
N GLY A 101 -19.91 -2.36 8.33
CA GLY A 101 -21.22 -1.74 8.06
C GLY A 101 -21.20 -0.71 6.93
N LYS A 102 -20.16 -0.69 6.09
CA LYS A 102 -20.05 0.18 4.92
C LYS A 102 -19.60 -0.61 3.70
N GLU A 103 -20.12 -0.26 2.54
CA GLU A 103 -19.60 -0.78 1.27
C GLU A 103 -18.17 -0.23 1.05
N ALA A 104 -17.23 -1.13 0.79
CA ALA A 104 -15.85 -0.83 0.47
C ALA A 104 -15.51 -1.48 -0.87
N GLU A 105 -14.98 -0.67 -1.78
CA GLU A 105 -14.39 -1.12 -3.04
C GLU A 105 -12.87 -1.10 -2.91
N GLY A 106 -12.21 -2.18 -3.32
CA GLY A 106 -10.76 -2.27 -3.24
C GLY A 106 -10.16 -3.30 -4.17
N TRP A 107 -8.84 -3.22 -4.34
CA TRP A 107 -8.06 -4.18 -5.11
C TRP A 107 -7.89 -5.48 -4.33
N LEU A 108 -7.98 -6.59 -5.06
CA LEU A 108 -7.61 -7.92 -4.59
C LEU A 108 -6.26 -8.37 -5.17
N ILE A 109 -5.95 -7.91 -6.39
CA ILE A 109 -4.69 -8.15 -7.09
C ILE A 109 -4.32 -6.90 -7.86
N VAL A 110 -3.11 -6.38 -7.65
CA VAL A 110 -2.60 -5.20 -8.34
C VAL A 110 -1.11 -5.30 -8.63
N ASP A 111 -0.71 -4.90 -9.83
CA ASP A 111 0.66 -4.57 -10.16
C ASP A 111 0.90 -3.07 -9.98
N LEU A 112 1.87 -2.71 -9.14
CA LEU A 112 2.36 -1.34 -9.00
C LEU A 112 3.77 -1.25 -9.59
N THR A 113 3.96 -0.38 -10.59
CA THR A 113 5.29 -0.13 -11.15
C THR A 113 5.87 1.12 -10.53
N ASP A 114 7.09 1.02 -9.98
CA ASP A 114 7.79 2.17 -9.41
C ASP A 114 8.63 2.94 -10.43
N ASP A 115 9.16 4.08 -10.01
CA ASP A 115 9.98 4.99 -10.82
C ASP A 115 11.36 4.42 -11.22
N LEU A 116 11.74 3.27 -10.67
CA LEU A 116 12.92 2.50 -11.08
C LEU A 116 12.57 1.34 -12.03
N GLY A 117 11.29 1.18 -12.37
CA GLY A 117 10.81 0.12 -13.26
C GLY A 117 10.66 -1.24 -12.57
N ARG A 118 10.65 -1.30 -11.23
CA ARG A 118 10.36 -2.54 -10.50
C ARG A 118 8.85 -2.73 -10.41
N THR A 119 8.41 -3.98 -10.55
CA THR A 119 6.99 -4.34 -10.42
C THR A 119 6.75 -4.95 -9.05
N HIS A 120 5.85 -4.34 -8.29
CA HIS A 120 5.36 -4.82 -7.00
C HIS A 120 3.99 -5.45 -7.24
N HIS A 121 3.98 -6.78 -7.38
CA HIS A 121 2.76 -7.56 -7.53
C HIS A 121 2.20 -7.86 -6.14
N VAL A 122 1.01 -7.34 -5.85
CA VAL A 122 0.36 -7.43 -4.54
C VAL A 122 -0.94 -8.24 -4.68
N GLU A 123 -1.05 -9.28 -3.87
CA GLU A 123 -2.24 -10.13 -3.79
C GLU A 123 -2.76 -10.15 -2.35
N MET A 124 -4.08 -10.05 -2.20
CA MET A 124 -4.73 -10.24 -0.91
C MET A 124 -4.61 -11.72 -0.53
N ILE A 125 -4.27 -11.98 0.74
CA ILE A 125 -4.20 -13.36 1.24
C ILE A 125 -5.60 -14.00 1.14
N GLU A 126 -5.71 -15.15 0.50
CA GLU A 126 -6.94 -15.94 0.42
C GLU A 126 -6.90 -17.09 1.46
N PRO A 127 -7.61 -17.01 2.60
CA PRO A 127 -7.41 -17.97 3.70
C PRO A 127 -7.73 -19.43 3.39
N VAL A 128 -8.55 -19.69 2.37
CA VAL A 128 -8.95 -21.05 2.00
C VAL A 128 -7.87 -21.73 1.16
N SER A 129 -7.28 -21.02 0.19
CA SER A 129 -6.23 -21.56 -0.69
C SER A 129 -4.83 -21.36 -0.12
N GLU A 130 -4.64 -20.36 0.75
CA GLU A 130 -3.36 -19.99 1.38
C GLU A 130 -3.42 -20.07 2.93
N PRO A 131 -3.75 -21.23 3.52
CA PRO A 131 -4.00 -21.34 4.96
C PRO A 131 -2.77 -21.02 5.83
N GLU A 132 -1.56 -21.28 5.33
CA GLU A 132 -0.33 -20.99 6.07
C GLU A 132 -0.06 -19.48 6.16
N LEU A 133 -0.17 -18.76 5.04
CA LEU A 133 -0.02 -17.29 5.00
C LEU A 133 -1.10 -16.60 5.83
N ALA A 134 -2.33 -17.11 5.76
CA ALA A 134 -3.42 -16.62 6.61
C ALA A 134 -3.13 -16.85 8.10
N ALA A 135 -2.54 -17.99 8.47
CA ALA A 135 -2.16 -18.26 9.86
C ALA A 135 -1.03 -17.31 10.34
N ASP A 136 -0.05 -17.01 9.48
CA ASP A 136 0.99 -16.01 9.77
C ASP A 136 0.40 -14.62 9.98
N TRP A 137 -0.48 -14.18 9.08
CA TRP A 137 -1.20 -12.92 9.20
C TRP A 137 -1.98 -12.81 10.52
N GLN A 138 -2.75 -13.85 10.87
CA GLN A 138 -3.52 -13.86 12.11
C GLN A 138 -2.63 -13.81 13.36
N ARG A 139 -1.49 -14.53 13.36
CA ARG A 139 -0.50 -14.44 14.45
C ARG A 139 0.05 -13.02 14.58
N TRP A 140 0.36 -12.38 13.46
CA TRP A 140 0.86 -11.01 13.41
C TRP A 140 -0.16 -10.01 13.96
N ILE A 141 -1.41 -10.08 13.51
CA ILE A 141 -2.49 -9.21 14.01
C ILE A 141 -2.71 -9.40 15.51
N ALA A 142 -2.73 -10.64 16.00
CA ALA A 142 -2.87 -10.92 17.43
C ALA A 142 -1.68 -10.35 18.24
N TYR A 143 -0.46 -10.42 17.70
CA TYR A 143 0.72 -9.80 18.31
C TYR A 143 0.61 -8.27 18.34
N ARG A 144 0.20 -7.62 17.25
CA ARG A 144 -0.01 -6.16 17.20
C ARG A 144 -1.05 -5.70 18.21
N GLN A 145 -2.18 -6.40 18.30
CA GLN A 145 -3.25 -6.07 19.26
C GLN A 145 -2.77 -6.16 20.71
N LYS A 146 -1.99 -7.20 21.06
CA LYS A 146 -1.39 -7.33 22.41
C LYS A 146 -0.38 -6.22 22.73
N ASN A 147 0.18 -5.57 21.72
CA ASN A 147 1.22 -4.54 21.85
C ASN A 147 0.77 -3.18 21.28
N ALA A 148 -0.54 -2.90 21.30
CA ALA A 148 -1.13 -1.78 20.55
C ALA A 148 -0.47 -0.41 20.82
N GLU A 149 -0.13 -0.09 22.07
CA GLU A 149 0.54 1.18 22.41
C GLU A 149 1.95 1.29 21.81
N ARG A 150 2.70 0.19 21.80
CA ARG A 150 4.03 0.14 21.17
C ARG A 150 3.90 0.38 19.67
N PHE A 151 2.98 -0.33 19.02
CA PHE A 151 2.75 -0.20 17.59
C PHE A 151 2.24 1.19 17.20
N HIS A 152 1.36 1.80 18.00
CA HIS A 152 0.92 3.17 17.78
C HIS A 152 2.09 4.17 17.71
N ARG A 153 3.09 4.03 18.60
CA ARG A 153 4.30 4.87 18.57
C ARG A 153 5.18 4.59 17.35
N ILE A 154 5.39 3.31 17.02
CA ILE A 154 6.20 2.92 15.86
C ILE A 154 5.56 3.42 14.57
N ASP A 155 4.25 3.21 14.40
CA ASP A 155 3.48 3.65 13.25
C ASP A 155 3.55 5.17 13.06
N ALA A 156 3.42 5.94 14.15
CA ALA A 156 3.54 7.39 14.10
C ALA A 156 4.96 7.85 13.69
N GLN A 157 6.00 7.19 14.23
CA GLN A 157 7.39 7.51 13.88
C GLN A 157 7.70 7.21 12.42
N LEU A 158 7.33 6.01 11.95
CA LEU A 158 7.48 5.62 10.56
C LEU A 158 6.74 6.57 9.63
N LEU A 159 5.49 6.89 9.93
CA LEU A 159 4.72 7.79 9.08
C LEU A 159 5.37 9.18 8.96
N VAL A 160 5.87 9.76 10.06
CA VAL A 160 6.57 11.05 10.03
C VAL A 160 7.83 11.00 9.17
N GLU A 161 8.62 9.94 9.29
CA GLU A 161 9.84 9.78 8.50
C GLU A 161 9.55 9.59 7.01
N HIS A 162 8.62 8.68 6.69
CA HIS A 162 8.28 8.36 5.31
C HIS A 162 7.52 9.47 4.59
N LEU A 163 6.80 10.34 5.32
CA LEU A 163 6.27 11.60 4.77
C LEU A 163 7.41 12.53 4.34
N ARG A 164 8.46 12.70 5.15
CA ARG A 164 9.62 13.53 4.77
C ARG A 164 10.34 12.97 3.55
N ILE A 165 10.55 11.65 3.51
CA ILE A 165 11.13 10.98 2.33
C ILE A 165 10.30 11.28 1.09
N ALA A 166 8.97 11.16 1.17
CA ALA A 166 8.09 11.44 0.05
C ALA A 166 8.09 12.93 -0.36
N GLU A 167 8.26 13.86 0.57
CA GLU A 167 8.37 15.31 0.31
C GLU A 167 9.68 15.65 -0.41
N ASP A 168 10.80 15.07 0.03
CA ASP A 168 12.14 15.32 -0.51
C ASP A 168 12.39 14.64 -1.86
N TRP A 169 11.61 13.62 -2.20
CA TRP A 169 11.72 12.86 -3.46
C TRP A 169 11.04 13.62 -4.60
N SER A 170 11.83 14.13 -5.54
CA SER A 170 11.38 14.78 -6.79
C SER A 170 11.01 13.75 -7.86
#